data_AF-A0A671MM41-F1
#
_entry.id   AF-A0A671MM41-F1
#
_cell.length_a   1.000
_cell.length_b   1.000
_cell.length_c   1.000
_cell.angle_alpha   90.00
_cell.angle_beta   90.00
_cell.angle_gamma   90.00
#
_symmetry.space_group_name_H-M   'P 1'
#
loop_
_entity.id
_entity.type
_entity.pdbx_description
1 polymer ?
#
loop_
_entity_poly.entity_id
_entity_poly.type
_entity_poly.pdbx_seq_one_letter_code
_entity_poly.pdbx_strand_id
1 'polypeptide(L)' 'LDNIAPLPGEDRFSAEANSALEEMTRGVPLLAQVTNYDNNTGLPLVHMWNMVGEEVKFIYYCCIFLYIHNLFSSSILF' A
#
# COMPACT_ATOMS: atom_id res chain seq x y z
N LEU A 1 -3.50 -3.48 -5.58
CA LEU A 1 -3.94 -2.26 -4.87
C LEU A 1 -4.03 -1.16 -5.89
N ASP A 2 -5.15 -0.45 -5.97
CA ASP A 2 -5.35 0.59 -6.97
C ASP A 2 -4.50 1.84 -6.65
N ASN A 3 -4.02 2.55 -7.68
CA ASN A 3 -3.24 3.80 -7.56
C ASN A 3 -1.98 3.76 -6.68
N ILE A 4 -1.37 2.59 -6.45
CA ILE A 4 -0.04 2.48 -5.85
C ILE A 4 0.95 1.98 -6.89
N ALA A 5 2.09 2.64 -6.98
CA ALA A 5 3.25 2.19 -7.74
C ALA A 5 4.52 2.30 -6.86
N PRO A 6 5.59 1.56 -7.20
CA PRO A 6 6.91 1.76 -6.63
C PRO A 6 7.42 3.20 -6.77
N LEU A 7 8.54 3.50 -6.11
CA LEU A 7 9.24 4.78 -6.27
C LEU A 7 9.63 5.00 -7.74
N PRO A 8 9.65 6.26 -8.23
CA PRO A 8 10.07 6.57 -9.60
C PRO A 8 11.46 6.00 -9.88
N GLY A 9 11.56 5.18 -10.93
CA GLY A 9 12.81 4.51 -11.30
C GLY A 9 13.03 3.15 -10.64
N GLU A 10 12.13 2.72 -9.76
CA GLU A 10 12.13 1.35 -9.22
C GLU A 10 11.07 0.48 -9.89
N ASP A 11 11.43 -0.77 -10.18
CA ASP A 11 10.51 -1.76 -10.76
C ASP A 11 9.68 -2.50 -9.71
N ARG A 12 10.01 -2.34 -8.42
CA ARG A 12 9.40 -3.07 -7.30
C ARG A 12 9.34 -2.22 -6.04
N PHE A 13 8.38 -2.51 -5.17
CA PHE A 13 8.33 -1.93 -3.83
C PHE A 13 9.51 -2.38 -2.97
N SER A 14 9.92 -1.51 -2.04
CA SER A 14 10.97 -1.83 -1.07
C SER A 14 10.55 -2.97 -0.13
N ALA A 15 11.52 -3.65 0.48
CA ALA A 15 11.26 -4.73 1.42
C ALA A 15 10.48 -4.25 2.66
N GLU A 16 10.73 -3.01 3.09
CA GLU A 16 10.07 -2.35 4.21
C GLU A 16 8.60 -2.09 3.89
N ALA A 17 8.30 -1.60 2.68
CA ALA A 17 6.93 -1.37 2.22
C ALA A 17 6.14 -2.69 2.14
N ASN A 18 6.77 -3.76 1.64
CA ASN A 18 6.15 -5.09 1.58
C ASN A 18 5.91 -5.66 2.98
N SER A 19 6.90 -5.57 3.88
CA SER A 19 6.80 -6.09 5.25
C SER A 19 5.70 -5.41 6.06
N ALA A 20 5.58 -4.08 5.93
CA ALA A 20 4.52 -3.33 6.60
C ALA A 20 3.13 -3.68 6.05
N LEU A 21 3.00 -3.84 4.73
CA LEU A 21 1.75 -4.27 4.13
C LEU A 21 1.33 -5.66 4.63
N GLU A 22 2.28 -6.60 4.72
CA GLU A 22 2.03 -7.92 5.30
C GLU A 22 1.60 -7.83 6.76
N GLU A 23 2.30 -7.05 7.59
CA GLU A 23 1.96 -6.88 9.01
C GLU A 23 0.54 -6.33 9.20
N MET A 24 0.12 -5.39 8.36
CA MET A 24 -1.21 -4.77 8.46
C MET A 24 -2.35 -5.66 7.95
N THR A 25 -2.04 -6.63 7.09
CA THR A 25 -3.07 -7.47 6.43
C THR A 25 -3.12 -8.89 6.97
N ARG A 26 -2.05 -9.35 7.63
CA ARG A 26 -1.92 -10.73 8.11
C ARG A 26 -2.87 -11.02 9.26
N GLY A 27 -3.83 -11.90 9.01
CA GLY A 27 -4.76 -12.38 10.04
C GLY A 27 -5.79 -11.36 10.49
N VAL A 28 -6.00 -10.28 9.73
CA VAL A 28 -6.94 -9.21 10.04
C VAL A 28 -8.10 -9.23 9.05
N PRO A 29 -9.37 -9.09 9.47
CA PRO A 29 -10.49 -8.91 8.56
C PRO A 29 -10.39 -7.55 7.85
N LEU A 30 -10.41 -7.58 6.53
CA LEU A 30 -10.29 -6.38 5.70
C LEU A 30 -11.54 -6.20 4.85
N LEU A 31 -11.96 -4.94 4.71
CA LEU A 31 -12.91 -4.57 3.66
C LEU A 31 -12.13 -4.31 2.38
N ALA A 32 -12.69 -4.77 1.26
CA ALA A 32 -12.16 -4.50 -0.06
C ALA A 32 -13.28 -4.04 -0.99
N GLN A 33 -13.02 -3.01 -1.78
CA GLN A 33 -13.91 -2.53 -2.82
C GLN A 33 -13.15 -2.66 -4.14
N VAL A 34 -13.70 -3.41 -5.09
CA VAL A 34 -13.19 -3.43 -6.46
C VAL A 34 -13.49 -2.07 -7.09
N THR A 35 -12.45 -1.37 -7.51
CA THR A 35 -12.55 -0.05 -8.15
C THR A 35 -12.48 -0.18 -9.66
N ASN A 36 -11.66 -1.10 -10.16
CA ASN A 36 -11.44 -1.31 -11.59
C ASN A 36 -10.82 -2.69 -11.86
N TYR A 37 -10.50 -2.98 -13.11
CA TYR A 37 -9.71 -4.13 -13.53
C TYR A 37 -8.52 -3.67 -14.36
N ASP A 38 -7.35 -4.28 -14.15
CA ASP A 38 -6.20 -4.05 -14.99
C ASP A 38 -6.42 -4.69 -16.37
N ASN A 39 -6.34 -3.90 -17.43
CA ASN A 39 -6.66 -4.37 -18.78
C ASN A 39 -5.61 -5.34 -19.36
N ASN A 40 -4.39 -5.35 -18.81
CA ASN A 40 -3.31 -6.19 -19.31
C ASN A 40 -3.34 -7.60 -18.68
N THR A 41 -3.68 -7.68 -17.41
CA THR A 41 -3.65 -8.92 -16.60
C THR A 41 -5.04 -9.46 -16.27
N GLY A 42 -6.09 -8.63 -16.35
CA GLY A 42 -7.44 -8.95 -15.91
C GLY A 42 -7.62 -9.00 -14.40
N LEU A 43 -6.61 -8.60 -13.62
CA LEU A 43 -6.67 -8.62 -12.16
C LEU A 43 -7.51 -7.45 -11.61
N PRO A 44 -8.32 -7.67 -10.55
CA PRO A 44 -9.09 -6.60 -9.95
C PRO A 44 -8.18 -5.61 -9.22
N LEU A 45 -8.37 -4.33 -9.54
CA LEU A 45 -7.87 -3.22 -8.75
C LEU A 45 -8.86 -2.97 -7.62
N VAL A 46 -8.36 -2.98 -6.39
CA VAL A 46 -9.18 -2.88 -5.18
C VAL A 46 -8.68 -1.74 -4.33
N HIS A 47 -9.57 -1.04 -3.63
CA HIS A 47 -9.25 -0.31 -2.41
C HIS A 47 -9.47 -1.21 -1.19
N MET A 48 -8.61 -1.09 -0.16
CA MET A 48 -8.63 -1.93 1.03
C MET A 48 -8.57 -1.11 2.32
N TRP A 49 -9.32 -1.58 3.32
CA TRP A 49 -9.43 -0.97 4.63
C TRP A 49 -9.40 -2.01 5.74
N ASN A 50 -8.79 -1.62 6.86
CA ASN A 50 -8.89 -2.34 8.11
C ASN A 50 -9.98 -1.71 8.98
N MET A 51 -10.87 -2.55 9.50
CA MET A 51 -11.91 -2.17 10.44
C MET A 51 -11.41 -2.45 11.87
N VAL A 52 -10.97 -1.41 12.57
CA VAL A 52 -10.51 -1.52 13.96
C VAL A 52 -11.58 -0.89 14.86
N GLY A 53 -12.51 -1.71 15.36
CA GLY A 53 -13.68 -1.20 16.08
C GLY A 53 -14.59 -0.40 15.15
N GLU A 54 -14.85 0.87 15.48
CA GLU A 54 -15.62 1.79 14.63
C GLU A 54 -14.72 2.62 13.68
N GLU A 55 -13.40 2.47 13.76
CA GLU A 55 -12.45 3.20 12.90
C GLU A 55 -12.14 2.45 11.61
N VAL A 56 -12.13 3.19 10.50
CA VAL A 56 -11.72 2.68 9.18
C VAL A 56 -10.32 3.20 8.86
N LYS A 57 -9.32 2.31 8.86
CA LYS A 57 -7.94 2.65 8.47
C LYS A 57 -7.71 2.22 7.03
N PHE A 58 -7.46 3.16 6.13
CA PHE A 58 -7.07 2.83 4.76
C PHE A 58 -5.67 2.21 4.79
N ILE A 59 -5.52 1.03 4.19
CA ILE A 59 -4.23 0.34 4.09
C ILE A 59 -3.22 1.19 3.28
N TYR A 60 -3.72 2.01 2.34
CA TYR A 60 -2.93 2.93 1.51
C TYR A 60 -2.11 3.96 2.27
N TYR A 61 -2.66 4.55 3.34
CA TYR A 61 -1.97 5.63 4.04
C TYR A 61 -0.68 5.16 4.70
N CYS A 62 -0.57 3.89 5.07
CA CYS A 62 0.69 3.37 5.62
C CYS A 62 1.73 3.12 4.52
N CYS A 63 1.33 2.55 3.38
CA CYS A 63 2.23 2.42 2.23
C CYS A 63 2.72 3.79 1.75
N ILE A 64 1.85 4.81 1.71
CA ILE A 64 2.20 6.20 1.36
C ILE A 64 3.05 6.86 2.46
N PHE A 65 2.78 6.61 3.74
CA PHE A 65 3.59 7.13 4.84
C PHE A 65 5.00 6.55 4.82
N LEU A 66 5.16 5.25 4.56
CA LEU A 66 6.46 4.61 4.36
C LEU A 66 7.15 5.07 3.09
N TYR A 67 6.39 5.33 2.02
CA TYR A 67 6.90 5.90 0.77
C TYR A 67 7.48 7.30 1.00
N ILE A 68 6.75 8.18 1.68
CA ILE A 68 7.22 9.52 2.05
C ILE A 68 8.38 9.41 3.05
N HIS A 69 8.30 8.54 4.06
CA HIS A 69 9.38 8.36 5.04
C HIS A 69 10.68 7.85 4.41
N ASN A 70 10.61 6.89 3.47
CA ASN A 70 11.79 6.45 2.71
C ASN A 70 12.33 7.54 1.78
N LEU A 71 11.45 8.32 1.14
CA LEU A 71 11.86 9.46 0.31
C LEU A 71 12.59 10.53 1.14
N PHE A 72 12.08 10.84 2.34
CA PHE A 72 12.70 11.79 3.27
C PHE A 72 13.96 11.23 3.94
N SER A 73 14.02 9.94 4.27
CA SER A 73 15.20 9.30 4.84
C SER A 73 16.35 9.22 3.83
N SER A 74 16.03 9.02 2.54
CA SER A 74 17.00 9.07 1.43
C SER A 74 17.49 10.49 1.11
N SER A 75 16.74 11.53 1.55
CA SER A 75 17.07 12.94 1.30
C SER A 75 17.78 13.63 2.48
N ILE A 76 17.95 12.97 3.63
CA ILE A 76 18.67 13.48 4.82
C ILE A 76 20.12 12.94 4.90
N LEU A 77 20.60 12.31 3.84
CA LEU A 77 22.03 12.02 3.66
C LEU A 77 22.69 13.02 2.71
N PHE A 78 22.51 14.33 2.95
CA PHE A 78 23.36 15.42 2.45
C PHE A 78 23.38 16.59 3.43
#